data_AF-A0A074RXG9-F1
#
_entry.id   AF-A0A074RXG9-F1
#
_cell.length_a   1.000
_cell.length_b   1.000
_cell.length_c   1.000
_cell.angle_alpha   90.00
_cell.angle_beta   90.00
_cell.angle_gamma   90.00
#
_symmetry.space_group_name_H-M   'P 1'
#
loop_
_entity.id
_entity.type
_entity.pdbx_description
1 polymer ?
#
loop_
_entity_poly.entity_id
_entity_poly.type
_entity_poly.pdbx_seq_one_letter_code
_entity_poly.pdbx_strand_id
1 'polypeptide(L)'
;MTDSDQVHPLWGPPLDQYIHSYGIDSVQKRANWDVRAELEHRNRGRKAISQICGLASGKKDLEKEVAERVSLSMLRSIMDLTLSPGTFVELGYPDLVGGCIKLMTSVKISEKNAAFKYEYGFLCFRILTVALGVCMLQRARRFDMALARMRAEPETELLLVFSMEVSWLVRTLLTDDQGKKHCDWMLALYVADPPYGPPQKPFTDAYNPIALLTIMYLDLKNFSKAFASTYSPGLSLVFCLLWRFSIIRVDPVVTGLEKFLKPLFCELYFRYCLVAPGCELGALVKMYSHDVEWWGSAGTGLVDQENSREKIIAYNRRLFPADTRWFSRPPVSLIPVLLWFLLSRIPNGVEDLFPQLFSATIGCLWEGRIRKVYSDEHFLTIARDTLRYLRQV
;
A
#
# COMPACT_ATOMS: atom_id res chain seq x y z
N MET A 1 -11.52 30.79 -7.12
CA MET A 1 -11.26 29.61 -7.97
C MET A 1 -9.77 29.39 -7.97
N THR A 2 -9.29 28.45 -7.17
CA THR A 2 -7.88 28.10 -7.03
C THR A 2 -7.46 27.20 -8.18
N ASP A 3 -6.19 27.29 -8.61
CA ASP A 3 -5.50 26.58 -9.71
C ASP A 3 -5.48 25.03 -9.61
N SER A 4 -6.37 24.45 -8.81
CA SER A 4 -6.34 23.07 -8.31
C SER A 4 -7.01 22.03 -9.22
N ASP A 5 -7.92 22.46 -10.09
CA ASP A 5 -8.85 21.56 -10.80
C ASP A 5 -8.51 21.37 -12.29
N GLN A 6 -7.43 22.00 -12.77
CA GLN A 6 -7.02 21.88 -14.17
C GLN A 6 -6.11 20.67 -14.42
N VAL A 7 -6.31 20.04 -15.57
CA VAL A 7 -5.47 18.94 -16.07
C VAL A 7 -4.06 19.46 -16.31
N HIS A 8 -3.07 18.86 -15.66
CA HIS A 8 -1.68 19.24 -15.85
C HIS A 8 -1.15 18.65 -17.16
N PRO A 9 -0.47 19.43 -18.03
CA PRO A 9 -0.03 18.95 -19.35
C PRO A 9 0.90 17.74 -19.29
N LEU A 10 1.71 17.65 -18.23
CA LEU A 10 2.67 16.55 -18.05
C LEU A 10 2.12 15.43 -17.14
N TRP A 11 1.36 15.79 -16.11
CA TRP A 11 0.96 14.84 -15.05
C TRP A 11 -0.46 14.33 -15.19
N GLY A 12 -1.22 14.89 -16.13
CA GLY A 12 -2.59 14.48 -16.41
C GLY A 12 -3.60 15.04 -15.41
N PRO A 13 -4.78 14.41 -15.32
CA PRO A 13 -5.87 14.88 -14.50
C PRO A 13 -5.54 14.83 -13.00
N PRO A 14 -6.10 15.75 -12.20
CA PRO A 14 -5.99 15.74 -10.75
C PRO A 14 -6.82 14.59 -10.12
N LEU A 15 -6.57 14.32 -8.84
CA LEU A 15 -7.18 13.26 -8.03
C LEU A 15 -8.70 13.16 -8.20
N ASP A 16 -9.40 14.29 -8.07
CA ASP A 16 -10.86 14.31 -8.13
C ASP A 16 -11.43 13.89 -9.49
N GLN A 17 -10.62 13.91 -10.54
CA GLN A 17 -10.99 13.45 -11.87
C GLN A 17 -10.53 12.01 -12.13
N TYR A 18 -9.28 11.68 -11.78
CA TYR A 18 -8.74 10.37 -12.14
C TYR A 18 -9.35 9.23 -11.30
N ILE A 19 -9.81 9.49 -10.07
CA ILE A 19 -10.42 8.42 -9.23
C ILE A 19 -11.59 7.74 -9.92
N HIS A 20 -12.36 8.46 -10.73
CA HIS A 20 -13.47 7.89 -11.51
C HIS A 20 -12.98 6.92 -12.60
N SER A 21 -11.82 7.19 -13.19
CA SER A 21 -11.20 6.34 -14.21
C SER A 21 -10.65 5.02 -13.66
N TYR A 22 -10.45 4.97 -12.34
CA TYR A 22 -9.90 3.82 -11.62
C TYR A 22 -10.80 3.33 -10.48
N GLY A 23 -12.06 3.77 -10.43
CA GLY A 23 -13.03 3.34 -9.44
C GLY A 23 -13.36 1.84 -9.55
N ILE A 24 -14.02 1.30 -8.53
CA ILE A 24 -14.43 -0.11 -8.49
C ILE A 24 -15.40 -0.45 -9.63
N ASP A 25 -16.23 0.50 -10.05
CA ASP A 25 -17.20 0.31 -11.13
C ASP A 25 -16.58 0.44 -12.53
N SER A 26 -15.38 1.00 -12.67
CA SER A 26 -14.70 1.16 -13.96
C SER A 26 -13.85 -0.07 -14.36
N VAL A 27 -13.93 -1.15 -13.58
CA VAL A 27 -13.15 -2.38 -13.74
C VAL A 27 -13.64 -3.25 -14.93
N GLN A 28 -14.72 -2.85 -15.61
CA GLN A 28 -15.23 -3.48 -16.84
C GLN A 28 -14.22 -3.58 -18.01
N LYS A 29 -13.05 -2.94 -17.91
CA LYS A 29 -11.99 -2.97 -18.93
C LYS A 29 -11.52 -4.38 -19.30
N ARG A 30 -11.55 -5.35 -18.36
CA ARG A 30 -11.16 -6.74 -18.66
C ARG A 30 -12.12 -7.43 -19.64
N ALA A 31 -13.42 -7.22 -19.48
CA ALA A 31 -14.42 -7.81 -20.37
C ALA A 31 -14.28 -7.33 -21.82
N ASN A 32 -13.72 -6.13 -22.01
CA ASN A 32 -13.48 -5.50 -23.31
C ASN A 32 -12.02 -5.65 -23.80
N TRP A 33 -11.20 -6.48 -23.14
CA TRP A 33 -9.81 -6.67 -23.54
C TRP A 33 -9.72 -7.42 -24.87
N ASP A 34 -9.18 -6.76 -25.90
CA ASP A 34 -8.97 -7.38 -27.20
C ASP A 34 -7.76 -8.31 -27.17
N VAL A 35 -8.02 -9.60 -27.04
CA VAL A 35 -7.02 -10.67 -27.10
C VAL A 35 -6.21 -10.62 -28.40
N ARG A 36 -6.79 -10.14 -29.51
CA ARG A 36 -6.10 -10.03 -30.81
C ARG A 36 -5.05 -8.92 -30.81
N ALA A 37 -5.26 -7.88 -30.01
CA ALA A 37 -4.31 -6.78 -29.83
C ALA A 37 -3.29 -7.05 -28.70
N GLU A 38 -3.36 -8.20 -28.00
CA GLU A 38 -2.51 -8.48 -26.83
C GLU A 38 -1.02 -8.32 -27.16
N LEU A 39 -0.57 -8.80 -28.33
CA LEU A 39 0.83 -8.66 -28.75
C LEU A 39 1.25 -7.19 -28.87
N GLU A 40 0.38 -6.33 -29.40
CA GLU A 40 0.67 -4.90 -29.50
C GLU A 40 0.71 -4.23 -28.13
N HIS A 41 -0.24 -4.55 -27.25
CA HIS A 41 -0.24 -4.06 -25.87
C HIS A 41 1.04 -4.48 -25.14
N ARG A 42 1.46 -5.74 -25.28
CA ARG A 42 2.73 -6.26 -24.75
C ARG A 42 3.93 -5.47 -25.28
N ASN A 43 4.00 -5.24 -26.59
CA ASN A 43 5.12 -4.52 -27.20
C ASN A 43 5.19 -3.06 -26.71
N ARG A 44 4.05 -2.36 -26.63
CA ARG A 44 3.98 -1.00 -26.08
C ARG A 44 4.40 -0.96 -24.61
N GLY A 45 3.86 -1.87 -23.80
CA GLY A 45 4.18 -1.99 -22.38
C GLY A 45 5.66 -2.30 -22.15
N ARG A 46 6.25 -3.27 -22.86
CA ARG A 46 7.69 -3.61 -22.77
C ARG A 46 8.58 -2.42 -23.11
N LYS A 47 8.27 -1.69 -24.18
CA LYS A 47 9.03 -0.49 -24.57
C LYS A 47 8.98 0.56 -23.45
N ALA A 48 7.81 0.79 -22.87
CA ALA A 48 7.65 1.71 -21.75
C ALA A 48 8.42 1.24 -20.50
N ILE A 49 8.34 -0.04 -20.15
CA ILE A 49 9.09 -0.64 -19.03
C ILE A 49 10.59 -0.46 -19.22
N SER A 50 11.12 -0.74 -20.41
CA SER A 50 12.54 -0.56 -20.71
C SER A 50 12.99 0.88 -20.51
N GLN A 51 12.15 1.86 -20.87
CA GLN A 51 12.46 3.28 -20.66
C GLN A 51 12.48 3.63 -19.17
N ILE A 52 11.52 3.14 -18.38
CA ILE A 52 11.50 3.38 -16.93
C ILE A 52 12.67 2.68 -16.22
N CYS A 53 12.97 1.43 -16.55
CA CYS A 53 14.10 0.70 -15.99
C CYS A 53 15.44 1.42 -16.26
N GLY A 54 15.60 2.05 -17.43
CA GLY A 54 16.77 2.86 -17.75
C GLY A 54 16.98 4.04 -16.78
N LEU A 55 15.92 4.58 -16.18
CA LEU A 55 15.99 5.69 -15.23
C LEU A 55 16.58 5.28 -13.88
N ALA A 56 16.43 4.01 -13.49
CA ALA A 56 16.92 3.49 -12.21
C ALA A 56 18.45 3.47 -12.12
N SER A 57 19.14 3.34 -13.27
CA SER A 57 20.61 3.35 -13.35
C SER A 57 21.20 4.71 -13.76
N GLY A 58 20.38 5.65 -14.23
CA GLY A 58 20.82 6.96 -14.68
C GLY A 58 21.38 7.81 -13.53
N LYS A 59 22.44 8.59 -13.80
CA LYS A 59 22.98 9.62 -12.90
C LYS A 59 21.89 10.65 -12.52
N LYS A 60 22.24 11.65 -11.69
CA LYS A 60 21.38 12.78 -11.30
C LYS A 60 20.90 13.59 -12.53
N ASP A 61 20.02 12.99 -13.32
CA ASP A 61 19.23 13.67 -14.33
C ASP A 61 18.30 14.65 -13.61
N LEU A 62 18.08 15.82 -14.18
CA LEU A 62 17.14 16.80 -13.64
C LEU A 62 15.74 16.17 -13.60
N GLU A 63 15.02 16.35 -12.49
CA GLU A 63 13.70 15.72 -12.26
C GLU A 63 12.70 16.00 -13.39
N LYS A 64 12.77 17.19 -14.00
CA LYS A 64 11.94 17.58 -15.14
C LYS A 64 12.25 16.77 -16.41
N GLU A 65 13.53 16.56 -16.71
CA GLU A 65 13.95 15.74 -17.85
C GLU A 65 13.55 14.27 -17.69
N VAL A 66 13.52 13.78 -16.44
CA VAL A 66 13.06 12.42 -16.12
C VAL A 66 11.57 12.27 -16.43
N ALA A 67 10.74 13.25 -16.04
CA ALA A 67 9.31 13.23 -16.28
C ALA A 67 8.94 13.36 -17.76
N GLU A 68 9.68 14.17 -18.53
CA GLU A 68 9.45 14.37 -19.97
C GLU A 68 9.76 13.12 -20.82
N ARG A 69 10.66 12.24 -20.34
CA ARG A 69 11.01 10.98 -21.05
C ARG A 69 9.93 9.91 -20.97
N VAL A 70 9.06 9.95 -19.96
CA VAL A 70 8.03 8.93 -19.72
C VAL A 70 6.68 9.62 -19.70
N SER A 71 5.87 9.39 -20.74
CA SER A 71 4.55 10.00 -20.86
C SER A 71 3.47 9.24 -20.09
N LEU A 72 2.34 9.91 -19.83
CA LEU A 72 1.18 9.28 -19.18
C LEU A 72 0.62 8.09 -19.98
N SER A 73 0.64 8.16 -21.32
CA SER A 73 0.18 7.06 -22.17
C SER A 73 1.07 5.82 -22.06
N MET A 74 2.37 6.00 -21.83
CA MET A 74 3.29 4.91 -21.54
C MET A 74 2.95 4.24 -20.20
N LEU A 75 2.72 5.01 -19.14
CA LEU A 75 2.32 4.46 -17.84
C LEU A 75 1.01 3.67 -17.93
N ARG A 76 0.01 4.21 -18.66
CA ARG A 76 -1.25 3.51 -18.93
C ARG A 76 -1.02 2.21 -19.71
N SER A 77 -0.15 2.23 -20.72
CA SER A 77 0.20 1.02 -21.50
C SER A 77 0.87 -0.07 -20.64
N ILE A 78 1.61 0.30 -19.59
CA ILE A 78 2.16 -0.66 -18.63
C ILE A 78 1.04 -1.24 -17.76
N MET A 79 0.12 -0.40 -17.28
CA MET A 79 -1.02 -0.87 -16.49
C MET A 79 -1.98 -1.76 -17.27
N ASP A 80 -2.11 -1.58 -18.58
CA ASP A 80 -2.89 -2.46 -19.46
C ASP A 80 -2.36 -3.91 -19.41
N LEU A 81 -1.06 -4.13 -19.13
CA LEU A 81 -0.50 -5.47 -18.92
C LEU A 81 -1.04 -6.18 -17.68
N THR A 82 -1.77 -5.49 -16.80
CA THR A 82 -2.44 -6.10 -15.65
C THR A 82 -3.83 -6.64 -15.98
N LEU A 83 -4.30 -6.45 -17.22
CA LEU A 83 -5.62 -6.90 -17.69
C LEU A 83 -5.62 -8.35 -18.22
N SER A 84 -4.44 -8.93 -18.47
CA SER A 84 -4.28 -10.33 -18.87
C SER A 84 -3.32 -11.06 -17.93
N PRO A 85 -3.63 -12.28 -17.43
CA PRO A 85 -2.71 -13.03 -16.58
C PRO A 85 -1.36 -13.28 -17.26
N GLY A 86 -1.38 -13.54 -18.57
CA GLY A 86 -0.17 -13.88 -19.34
C GLY A 86 0.85 -12.75 -19.44
N THR A 87 0.42 -11.50 -19.21
CA THR A 87 1.25 -10.30 -19.36
C THR A 87 1.86 -9.81 -18.05
N PHE A 88 1.47 -10.36 -16.89
CA PHE A 88 2.08 -10.00 -15.60
C PHE A 88 3.58 -10.26 -15.54
N VAL A 89 4.08 -11.27 -16.27
CA VAL A 89 5.50 -11.63 -16.30
C VAL A 89 6.38 -10.46 -16.77
N GLU A 90 5.81 -9.58 -17.61
CA GLU A 90 6.50 -8.41 -18.14
C GLU A 90 6.79 -7.35 -17.06
N LEU A 91 6.14 -7.41 -15.91
CA LEU A 91 6.31 -6.44 -14.81
C LEU A 91 7.40 -6.88 -13.81
N GLY A 92 7.97 -8.07 -13.97
CA GLY A 92 8.93 -8.68 -13.04
C GLY A 92 10.36 -8.13 -13.10
N TYR A 93 10.53 -6.81 -13.20
CA TYR A 93 11.85 -6.17 -13.24
C TYR A 93 12.11 -5.37 -11.95
N PRO A 94 13.15 -5.71 -11.16
CA PRO A 94 13.56 -4.90 -10.00
C PRO A 94 13.77 -3.43 -10.34
N ASP A 95 14.45 -3.14 -11.46
CA ASP A 95 14.79 -1.78 -11.85
C ASP A 95 13.53 -0.93 -12.19
N LEU A 96 12.39 -1.56 -12.49
CA LEU A 96 11.11 -0.88 -12.68
C LEU A 96 10.64 -0.22 -11.37
N VAL A 97 10.88 -0.86 -10.22
CA VAL A 97 10.53 -0.31 -8.90
C VAL A 97 11.28 0.98 -8.64
N GLY A 98 12.61 0.97 -8.82
CA GLY A 98 13.44 2.17 -8.66
C GLY A 98 13.10 3.28 -9.65
N GLY A 99 12.88 2.94 -10.92
CA GLY A 99 12.49 3.90 -11.95
C GLY A 99 11.15 4.59 -11.65
N CYS A 100 10.15 3.86 -11.18
CA CYS A 100 8.86 4.43 -10.77
C CYS A 100 8.99 5.37 -9.55
N ILE A 101 9.81 5.01 -8.55
CA ILE A 101 10.08 5.89 -7.40
C ILE A 101 10.72 7.20 -7.87
N LYS A 102 11.73 7.12 -8.76
CA LYS A 102 12.37 8.30 -9.35
C LYS A 102 11.36 9.17 -10.11
N LEU A 103 10.48 8.57 -10.91
CA LEU A 103 9.42 9.31 -11.61
C LEU A 103 8.46 10.01 -10.65
N MET A 104 8.06 9.35 -9.56
CA MET A 104 7.20 9.98 -8.54
C MET A 104 7.83 11.22 -7.89
N THR A 105 9.16 11.25 -7.71
CA THR A 105 9.84 12.44 -7.16
C THR A 105 9.73 13.66 -8.07
N SER A 106 9.43 13.48 -9.36
CA SER A 106 9.27 14.59 -10.30
C SER A 106 7.93 15.33 -10.18
N VAL A 107 6.95 14.73 -9.51
CA VAL A 107 5.60 15.30 -9.36
C VAL A 107 5.56 16.19 -8.12
N LYS A 108 5.80 17.49 -8.30
CA LYS A 108 5.87 18.48 -7.21
C LYS A 108 5.03 19.72 -7.48
N ILE A 109 4.36 20.23 -6.46
CA ILE A 109 3.74 21.57 -6.48
C ILE A 109 4.46 22.43 -5.44
N SER A 110 5.02 23.56 -5.88
CA SER A 110 5.73 24.49 -4.98
C SER A 110 6.76 23.76 -4.11
N GLU A 111 7.61 22.94 -4.73
CA GLU A 111 8.65 22.08 -4.10
C GLU A 111 8.15 20.94 -3.18
N LYS A 112 6.83 20.77 -3.00
CA LYS A 112 6.26 19.68 -2.21
C LYS A 112 5.83 18.53 -3.09
N ASN A 113 6.17 17.30 -2.71
CA ASN A 113 5.72 16.09 -3.39
C ASN A 113 4.19 16.04 -3.45
N ALA A 114 3.67 15.76 -4.64
CA ALA A 114 2.25 15.72 -4.95
C ALA A 114 1.92 14.52 -5.86
N ALA A 115 2.62 13.41 -5.66
CA ALA A 115 2.56 12.23 -6.52
C ALA A 115 1.15 11.63 -6.64
N PHE A 116 0.35 11.63 -5.58
CA PHE A 116 -1.03 11.16 -5.56
C PHE A 116 -2.03 12.27 -5.93
N LYS A 117 -1.61 13.53 -6.01
CA LYS A 117 -2.49 14.60 -6.51
C LYS A 117 -2.81 14.46 -7.99
N TYR A 118 -1.92 13.88 -8.80
CA TYR A 118 -2.11 13.68 -10.24
C TYR A 118 -2.01 12.22 -10.65
N GLU A 119 -2.69 11.88 -11.75
CA GLU A 119 -2.74 10.50 -12.26
C GLU A 119 -1.36 9.91 -12.51
N TYR A 120 -0.41 10.72 -12.99
CA TYR A 120 0.94 10.28 -13.31
C TYR A 120 1.65 9.61 -12.13
N GLY A 121 1.75 10.29 -10.98
CA GLY A 121 2.45 9.74 -9.82
C GLY A 121 1.68 8.57 -9.19
N PHE A 122 0.33 8.60 -9.24
CA PHE A 122 -0.51 7.48 -8.84
C PHE A 122 -0.25 6.23 -9.70
N LEU A 123 -0.14 6.37 -11.01
CA LEU A 123 0.18 5.26 -11.91
C LEU A 123 1.59 4.72 -11.68
N CYS A 124 2.59 5.59 -11.47
CA CYS A 124 3.93 5.16 -11.07
C CYS A 124 3.88 4.31 -9.78
N PHE A 125 3.08 4.73 -8.80
CA PHE A 125 2.90 3.97 -7.56
C PHE A 125 2.17 2.63 -7.76
N ARG A 126 1.19 2.56 -8.65
CA ARG A 126 0.54 1.27 -8.96
C ARG A 126 1.50 0.32 -9.68
N ILE A 127 2.24 0.82 -10.67
CA ILE A 127 3.22 0.03 -11.42
C ILE A 127 4.30 -0.51 -10.47
N LEU A 128 4.87 0.32 -9.60
CA LEU A 128 5.89 -0.15 -8.65
C LEU A 128 5.35 -1.22 -7.71
N THR A 129 4.09 -1.09 -7.27
CA THR A 129 3.45 -2.07 -6.37
C THR A 129 3.30 -3.42 -7.06
N VAL A 130 2.81 -3.43 -8.31
CA VAL A 130 2.68 -4.67 -9.08
C VAL A 130 4.05 -5.25 -9.41
N ALA A 131 5.01 -4.43 -9.86
CA ALA A 131 6.35 -4.88 -10.17
C ALA A 131 7.02 -5.54 -8.96
N LEU A 132 6.93 -4.91 -7.78
CA LEU A 132 7.45 -5.44 -6.53
C LEU A 132 6.81 -6.80 -6.18
N GLY A 133 5.48 -6.91 -6.29
CA GLY A 133 4.77 -8.16 -6.02
C GLY A 133 5.11 -9.28 -7.01
N VAL A 134 5.23 -8.98 -8.31
CA VAL A 134 5.64 -9.96 -9.33
C VAL A 134 7.05 -10.46 -9.03
N CYS A 135 8.01 -9.56 -8.81
CA CYS A 135 9.38 -9.96 -8.52
C CYS A 135 9.46 -10.80 -7.23
N MET A 136 8.66 -10.48 -6.22
CA MET A 136 8.62 -11.22 -4.97
C MET A 136 8.02 -12.62 -5.14
N LEU A 137 6.91 -12.75 -5.88
CA LEU A 137 6.31 -14.04 -6.21
C LEU A 137 7.26 -14.92 -7.03
N GLN A 138 8.04 -14.32 -7.93
CA GLN A 138 9.09 -15.02 -8.70
C GLN A 138 10.20 -15.54 -7.78
N ARG A 139 10.70 -14.73 -6.84
CA ARG A 139 11.71 -15.16 -5.85
C ARG A 139 11.19 -16.30 -4.97
N ALA A 140 9.92 -16.23 -4.58
CA ALA A 140 9.27 -17.27 -3.79
C ALA A 140 8.87 -18.52 -4.61
N ARG A 141 9.12 -18.55 -5.93
CA ARG A 141 8.68 -19.62 -6.85
C ARG A 141 7.16 -19.88 -6.80
N ARG A 142 6.37 -18.85 -6.52
CA ARG A 142 4.89 -18.92 -6.46
C ARG A 142 4.21 -18.15 -7.59
N PHE A 143 4.97 -17.52 -8.48
CA PHE A 143 4.41 -16.73 -9.58
C PHE A 143 3.53 -17.56 -10.51
N ASP A 144 3.97 -18.76 -10.91
CA ASP A 144 3.17 -19.64 -11.79
C ASP A 144 1.86 -20.09 -11.13
N MET A 145 1.88 -20.34 -9.82
CA MET A 145 0.66 -20.64 -9.06
C MET A 145 -0.30 -19.45 -9.04
N ALA A 146 0.21 -18.24 -8.84
CA ALA A 146 -0.60 -17.02 -8.89
C ALA A 146 -1.25 -16.84 -10.27
N LEU A 147 -0.50 -17.07 -11.35
CA LEU A 147 -1.02 -17.03 -12.71
C LEU A 147 -2.06 -18.12 -12.98
N ALA A 148 -1.84 -19.35 -12.50
CA ALA A 148 -2.80 -20.44 -12.64
C ALA A 148 -4.11 -20.09 -11.93
N ARG A 149 -4.05 -19.50 -10.73
CA ARG A 149 -5.22 -19.06 -9.98
C ARG A 149 -5.98 -17.94 -10.68
N MET A 150 -5.27 -16.94 -11.21
CA MET A 150 -5.86 -15.86 -12.02
C MET A 150 -6.64 -16.38 -13.24
N ARG A 151 -6.18 -17.49 -13.85
CA ARG A 151 -6.87 -18.14 -14.97
C ARG A 151 -8.05 -18.98 -14.51
N ALA A 152 -7.95 -19.61 -13.34
CA ALA A 152 -9.00 -20.46 -12.77
C ALA A 152 -10.19 -19.64 -12.22
N GLU A 153 -9.99 -18.37 -11.88
CA GLU A 153 -11.01 -17.47 -11.33
C GLU A 153 -11.32 -16.31 -12.32
N PRO A 154 -11.89 -16.57 -13.51
CA PRO A 154 -12.09 -15.54 -14.54
C PRO A 154 -13.05 -14.42 -14.13
N GLU A 155 -14.00 -14.72 -13.25
CA GLU A 155 -14.96 -13.75 -12.70
C GLU A 155 -14.36 -12.87 -11.59
N THR A 156 -13.19 -13.25 -11.05
CA THR A 156 -12.51 -12.47 -10.03
C THR A 156 -11.47 -11.56 -10.67
N GLU A 157 -11.43 -10.32 -10.20
CA GLU A 157 -10.52 -9.33 -10.75
C GLU A 157 -9.05 -9.66 -10.53
N LEU A 158 -8.22 -9.46 -11.56
CA LEU A 158 -6.83 -9.97 -11.56
C LEU A 158 -5.96 -9.35 -10.48
N LEU A 159 -6.06 -8.03 -10.27
CA LEU A 159 -5.34 -7.37 -9.18
C LEU A 159 -5.85 -7.80 -7.80
N LEU A 160 -7.08 -8.26 -7.64
CA LEU A 160 -7.57 -8.87 -6.40
C LEU A 160 -6.84 -10.17 -6.11
N VAL A 161 -6.85 -11.09 -7.07
CA VAL A 161 -6.18 -12.40 -6.97
C VAL A 161 -4.69 -12.20 -6.74
N PHE A 162 -4.07 -11.27 -7.47
CA PHE A 162 -2.67 -10.88 -7.27
C PHE A 162 -2.42 -10.41 -5.83
N SER A 163 -3.25 -9.50 -5.31
CA SER A 163 -3.11 -8.98 -3.95
C SER A 163 -3.29 -10.07 -2.91
N MET A 164 -4.23 -11.00 -3.10
CA MET A 164 -4.39 -12.17 -2.23
C MET A 164 -3.10 -13.02 -2.16
N GLU A 165 -2.47 -13.30 -3.31
CA GLU A 165 -1.24 -14.10 -3.34
C GLU A 165 -0.04 -13.36 -2.72
N VAL A 166 0.07 -12.05 -2.97
CA VAL A 166 1.11 -11.21 -2.37
C VAL A 166 0.91 -11.09 -0.86
N SER A 167 -0.32 -10.85 -0.40
CA SER A 167 -0.65 -10.76 1.03
C SER A 167 -0.40 -12.08 1.76
N TRP A 168 -0.84 -13.20 1.16
CA TRP A 168 -0.54 -14.53 1.69
C TRP A 168 0.96 -14.74 1.81
N LEU A 169 1.72 -14.36 0.77
CA LEU A 169 3.17 -14.47 0.78
C LEU A 169 3.72 -13.66 1.96
N VAL A 170 3.48 -12.35 2.03
CA VAL A 170 3.93 -11.49 3.15
C VAL A 170 3.63 -12.13 4.50
N ARG A 171 2.40 -12.61 4.73
CA ARG A 171 2.02 -13.26 5.99
C ARG A 171 2.89 -14.47 6.34
N THR A 172 3.28 -15.27 5.34
CA THR A 172 4.14 -16.45 5.53
C THR A 172 5.63 -16.14 5.64
N LEU A 173 6.10 -15.02 5.07
CA LEU A 173 7.53 -14.68 5.09
C LEU A 173 8.02 -14.08 6.40
N LEU A 174 7.10 -13.63 7.24
CA LEU A 174 7.42 -13.00 8.53
C LEU A 174 7.70 -14.02 9.63
N THR A 175 7.44 -15.31 9.42
CA THR A 175 7.71 -16.32 10.45
C THR A 175 7.85 -17.66 9.74
N ASP A 176 9.06 -18.23 9.70
CA ASP A 176 9.15 -19.67 9.50
C ASP A 176 8.90 -20.41 10.82
N ASP A 177 8.71 -21.72 10.73
CA ASP A 177 8.46 -22.61 11.87
C ASP A 177 9.63 -22.67 12.87
N GLN A 178 10.74 -21.98 12.57
CA GLN A 178 11.96 -21.90 13.38
C GLN A 178 12.23 -20.46 13.88
N GLY A 179 11.32 -19.51 13.66
CA GLY A 179 11.44 -18.11 14.09
C GLY A 179 12.46 -17.27 13.31
N LYS A 180 12.92 -17.73 12.16
CA LYS A 180 13.98 -17.11 11.37
C LYS A 180 13.38 -16.24 10.24
N LYS A 181 13.99 -15.08 10.03
CA LYS A 181 13.44 -13.96 9.26
C LYS A 181 13.70 -14.13 7.76
N HIS A 182 12.89 -14.94 7.08
CA HIS A 182 12.99 -15.11 5.61
C HIS A 182 12.81 -13.79 4.85
N CYS A 183 11.98 -12.88 5.36
CA CYS A 183 11.62 -11.63 4.70
C CYS A 183 12.83 -10.76 4.30
N ASP A 184 13.82 -10.60 5.18
CA ASP A 184 14.96 -9.70 4.93
C ASP A 184 15.86 -10.19 3.79
N TRP A 185 16.03 -11.52 3.67
CA TRP A 185 16.78 -12.13 2.57
C TRP A 185 16.05 -11.98 1.23
N MET A 186 14.75 -12.26 1.15
CA MET A 186 14.01 -12.10 -0.11
C MET A 186 13.86 -10.64 -0.53
N LEU A 187 13.77 -9.73 0.42
CA LEU A 187 13.78 -8.28 0.16
C LEU A 187 15.18 -7.76 -0.21
N ALA A 188 16.21 -8.61 -0.09
CA ALA A 188 17.61 -8.25 -0.31
C ALA A 188 18.07 -7.08 0.58
N LEU A 189 17.61 -7.07 1.83
CA LEU A 189 17.95 -6.04 2.83
C LEU A 189 19.10 -6.45 3.75
N TYR A 190 19.47 -7.74 3.78
CA TYR A 190 20.56 -8.28 4.60
C TYR A 190 21.68 -8.86 3.74
N VAL A 191 22.93 -8.67 4.16
CA VAL A 191 24.14 -8.99 3.37
C VAL A 191 25.04 -10.06 4.03
N ALA A 192 24.93 -10.32 5.33
CA ALA A 192 25.79 -11.29 6.00
C ALA A 192 25.21 -12.73 5.93
N ASP A 193 26.11 -13.69 5.70
CA ASP A 193 25.90 -15.13 5.44
C ASP A 193 24.43 -15.57 5.32
N PRO A 194 23.87 -15.54 4.09
CA PRO A 194 22.46 -15.81 3.89
C PRO A 194 22.20 -17.30 4.20
N PRO A 195 21.41 -17.62 5.22
CA PRO A 195 21.23 -18.99 5.65
C PRO A 195 20.17 -19.73 4.80
N TYR A 196 19.94 -19.25 3.57
CA TYR A 196 18.85 -19.64 2.66
C TYR A 196 19.25 -19.65 1.16
N GLY A 197 20.53 -19.40 0.83
CA GLY A 197 21.03 -19.41 -0.56
C GLY A 197 21.70 -18.11 -0.98
N PRO A 198 22.07 -17.95 -2.27
CA PRO A 198 22.86 -16.81 -2.73
C PRO A 198 22.15 -15.47 -2.48
N PRO A 199 22.90 -14.36 -2.33
CA PRO A 199 22.34 -13.02 -2.17
C PRO A 199 21.37 -12.67 -3.30
N GLN A 200 20.24 -12.08 -2.94
CA GLN A 200 19.26 -11.59 -3.90
C GLN A 200 19.64 -10.18 -4.38
N LYS A 201 19.32 -9.83 -5.64
CA LYS A 201 19.47 -8.44 -6.13
C LYS A 201 18.49 -7.53 -5.35
N PRO A 202 18.87 -6.35 -4.84
CA PRO A 202 17.91 -5.39 -4.31
C PRO A 202 16.80 -5.06 -5.31
N PHE A 203 15.57 -4.89 -4.82
CA PHE A 203 14.48 -4.38 -5.66
C PHE A 203 14.68 -2.92 -6.05
N THR A 204 15.49 -2.21 -5.28
CA THR A 204 15.73 -0.78 -5.46
C THR A 204 17.02 -0.39 -4.75
N ASP A 205 17.54 0.82 -5.03
CA ASP A 205 18.72 1.32 -4.32
C ASP A 205 18.45 1.59 -2.83
N ALA A 206 19.50 1.85 -2.06
CA ALA A 206 19.40 2.04 -0.61
C ALA A 206 18.61 3.31 -0.19
N TYR A 207 18.42 4.28 -1.08
CA TYR A 207 17.76 5.56 -0.77
C TYR A 207 16.27 5.55 -1.14
N ASN A 208 15.89 4.75 -2.12
CA ASN A 208 14.54 4.71 -2.65
C ASN A 208 13.45 4.30 -1.63
N PRO A 209 13.67 3.39 -0.66
CA PRO A 209 12.69 3.15 0.40
C PRO A 209 12.41 4.39 1.25
N ILE A 210 13.44 5.20 1.53
CA ILE A 210 13.30 6.48 2.25
C ILE A 210 12.54 7.49 1.40
N ALA A 211 12.90 7.61 0.12
CA ALA A 211 12.22 8.49 -0.82
C ALA A 211 10.74 8.11 -0.95
N LEU A 212 10.43 6.82 -1.11
CA LEU A 212 9.07 6.31 -1.21
C LEU A 212 8.25 6.63 0.05
N LEU A 213 8.77 6.33 1.24
CA LEU A 213 8.11 6.66 2.50
C LEU A 213 7.85 8.16 2.62
N THR A 214 8.84 8.98 2.24
CA THR A 214 8.75 10.45 2.28
C THR A 214 7.69 10.98 1.32
N ILE A 215 7.64 10.48 0.07
CA ILE A 215 6.61 10.87 -0.91
C ILE A 215 5.22 10.51 -0.41
N MET A 216 5.03 9.29 0.08
CA MET A 216 3.75 8.81 0.60
C MET A 216 3.28 9.63 1.81
N TYR A 217 4.19 10.00 2.70
CA TYR A 217 3.86 10.80 3.88
C TYR A 217 3.61 12.27 3.54
N LEU A 218 4.41 12.89 2.66
CA LEU A 218 4.21 14.30 2.30
C LEU A 218 2.90 14.52 1.56
N ASP A 219 2.40 13.49 0.86
CA ASP A 219 1.16 13.52 0.11
C ASP A 219 0.06 12.63 0.71
N LEU A 220 0.07 12.49 2.04
CA LEU A 220 -0.71 11.51 2.80
C LEU A 220 -2.24 11.66 2.65
N LYS A 221 -2.74 12.90 2.53
CA LYS A 221 -4.17 13.17 2.31
C LYS A 221 -4.61 12.61 0.95
N ASN A 222 -3.90 12.94 -0.12
CA ASN A 222 -4.21 12.44 -1.46
C ASN A 222 -3.96 10.93 -1.58
N PHE A 223 -2.91 10.40 -0.94
CA PHE A 223 -2.69 8.96 -0.82
C PHE A 223 -3.92 8.24 -0.22
N SER A 224 -4.40 8.72 0.93
CA SER A 224 -5.54 8.11 1.63
C SER A 224 -6.81 8.15 0.76
N LYS A 225 -7.08 9.30 0.13
CA LYS A 225 -8.24 9.49 -0.75
C LYS A 225 -8.15 8.63 -2.02
N ALA A 226 -6.97 8.53 -2.64
CA ALA A 226 -6.75 7.68 -3.80
C ALA A 226 -7.03 6.21 -3.48
N PHE A 227 -6.49 5.68 -2.37
CA PHE A 227 -6.70 4.28 -1.99
C PHE A 227 -8.10 3.98 -1.46
N ALA A 228 -8.79 4.97 -0.87
CA ALA A 228 -10.20 4.82 -0.49
C ALA A 228 -11.15 4.75 -1.71
N SER A 229 -10.75 5.32 -2.85
CA SER A 229 -11.66 5.58 -3.98
C SER A 229 -11.31 4.81 -5.25
N THR A 230 -10.19 4.08 -5.28
CA THR A 230 -9.71 3.40 -6.49
C THR A 230 -9.52 1.90 -6.29
N TYR A 231 -9.69 1.17 -7.38
CA TYR A 231 -9.28 -0.20 -7.56
C TYR A 231 -7.77 -0.29 -7.77
N SER A 232 -7.04 -0.60 -6.70
CA SER A 232 -5.56 -0.60 -6.68
C SER A 232 -5.01 -1.90 -6.09
N PRO A 233 -3.81 -2.36 -6.51
CA PRO A 233 -3.19 -3.52 -5.87
C PRO A 233 -2.99 -3.28 -4.36
N GLY A 234 -3.05 -4.35 -3.60
CA GLY A 234 -2.75 -4.37 -2.17
C GLY A 234 -1.31 -3.95 -1.88
N LEU A 235 -1.10 -3.27 -0.75
CA LEU A 235 0.18 -2.64 -0.40
C LEU A 235 0.96 -3.37 0.69
N SER A 236 0.51 -4.52 1.18
CA SER A 236 1.15 -5.27 2.27
C SER A 236 2.64 -5.50 2.03
N LEU A 237 3.04 -5.82 0.80
CA LEU A 237 4.45 -6.00 0.46
C LEU A 237 5.24 -4.68 0.44
N VAL A 238 4.64 -3.58 -0.02
CA VAL A 238 5.25 -2.24 0.04
C VAL A 238 5.45 -1.86 1.50
N PHE A 239 4.43 -2.02 2.35
CA PHE A 239 4.54 -1.78 3.78
C PHE A 239 5.55 -2.71 4.45
N CYS A 240 5.60 -3.99 4.07
CA CYS A 240 6.59 -4.92 4.58
C CYS A 240 8.02 -4.45 4.24
N LEU A 241 8.28 -4.03 2.99
CA LEU A 241 9.56 -3.47 2.58
C LEU A 241 9.93 -2.24 3.41
N LEU A 242 9.02 -1.27 3.53
CA LEU A 242 9.26 -0.02 4.27
C LEU A 242 9.45 -0.27 5.76
N TRP A 243 8.71 -1.21 6.33
CA TRP A 243 8.80 -1.60 7.73
C TRP A 243 10.13 -2.28 8.05
N ARG A 244 10.49 -3.32 7.28
CA ARG A 244 11.76 -4.05 7.47
C ARG A 244 12.95 -3.14 7.22
N PHE A 245 12.87 -2.27 6.21
CA PHE A 245 13.88 -1.24 5.98
C PHE A 245 14.02 -0.30 7.18
N SER A 246 12.88 0.15 7.72
CA SER A 246 12.86 0.99 8.92
C SER A 246 13.45 0.27 10.13
N ILE A 247 13.22 -1.03 10.33
CA ILE A 247 13.83 -1.79 11.44
C ILE A 247 15.34 -1.98 11.24
N ILE A 248 15.79 -2.37 10.04
CA ILE A 248 17.20 -2.70 9.78
C ILE A 248 18.10 -1.46 9.83
N ARG A 249 17.63 -0.31 9.32
CA ARG A 249 18.40 0.95 9.33
C ARG A 249 18.38 1.67 10.68
N VAL A 250 17.75 1.07 11.69
CA VAL A 250 17.66 1.56 13.07
C VAL A 250 18.78 0.98 13.96
N ASP A 251 19.80 0.37 13.36
CA ASP A 251 21.06 0.04 14.05
C ASP A 251 21.66 1.32 14.70
N PRO A 252 22.14 1.27 15.96
CA PRO A 252 22.26 2.42 16.86
C PRO A 252 23.36 3.42 16.50
N VAL A 253 24.06 3.23 15.38
CA VAL A 253 25.16 4.10 14.93
C VAL A 253 24.64 5.38 14.24
N VAL A 254 23.42 5.36 13.67
CA VAL A 254 22.83 6.54 13.00
C VAL A 254 21.70 7.11 13.88
N THR A 255 22.09 7.69 15.00
CA THR A 255 21.19 8.38 15.94
C THR A 255 20.48 9.56 15.25
N GLY A 256 19.27 9.34 14.72
CA GLY A 256 18.43 10.39 14.16
C GLY A 256 17.44 9.92 13.10
N LEU A 257 17.84 8.97 12.25
CA LEU A 257 16.99 8.49 11.17
C LEU A 257 15.79 7.68 11.70
N GLU A 258 15.97 6.92 12.78
CA GLU A 258 14.88 6.21 13.48
C GLU A 258 13.75 7.15 13.90
N LYS A 259 14.12 8.23 14.60
CA LYS A 259 13.18 9.22 15.14
C LYS A 259 12.37 9.89 14.03
N PHE A 260 12.89 9.87 12.80
CA PHE A 260 12.20 10.34 11.63
C PHE A 260 11.37 9.25 10.96
N LEU A 261 11.94 8.10 10.57
CA LEU A 261 11.24 7.10 9.75
C LEU A 261 10.08 6.41 10.47
N LYS A 262 10.25 6.06 11.75
CA LYS A 262 9.24 5.29 12.50
C LYS A 262 7.90 6.04 12.61
N PRO A 263 7.84 7.32 13.04
CA PRO A 263 6.58 8.06 13.08
C PRO A 263 5.89 8.18 11.71
N LEU A 264 6.65 8.42 10.63
CA LEU A 264 6.10 8.53 9.28
C LEU A 264 5.48 7.20 8.83
N PHE A 265 6.21 6.11 9.07
CA PHE A 265 5.74 4.77 8.74
C PHE A 265 4.50 4.40 9.53
N CYS A 266 4.49 4.59 10.86
CA CYS A 266 3.33 4.26 11.69
C CYS A 266 2.07 5.04 11.23
N GLU A 267 2.18 6.34 11.00
CA GLU A 267 1.06 7.17 10.54
C GLU A 267 0.52 6.68 9.19
N LEU A 268 1.42 6.37 8.24
CA LEU A 268 1.05 5.85 6.92
C LEU A 268 0.42 4.46 7.00
N TYR A 269 0.99 3.57 7.82
CA TYR A 269 0.51 2.20 8.02
C TYR A 269 -0.90 2.18 8.59
N PHE A 270 -1.16 2.90 9.69
CA PHE A 270 -2.47 2.89 10.31
C PHE A 270 -3.53 3.54 9.43
N ARG A 271 -3.19 4.58 8.65
CA ARG A 271 -4.10 5.12 7.65
C ARG A 271 -4.42 4.11 6.56
N TYR A 272 -3.41 3.39 6.06
CA TYR A 272 -3.66 2.37 5.07
C TYR A 272 -4.56 1.26 5.63
N CYS A 273 -4.41 0.84 6.88
CA CYS A 273 -5.32 -0.14 7.51
C CYS A 273 -6.81 0.27 7.48
N LEU A 274 -7.12 1.58 7.44
CA LEU A 274 -8.48 2.09 7.32
C LEU A 274 -9.06 1.92 5.90
N VAL A 275 -8.20 1.92 4.88
CA VAL A 275 -8.58 1.90 3.46
C VAL A 275 -8.07 0.66 2.71
N ALA A 276 -7.46 -0.29 3.42
CA ALA A 276 -6.87 -1.48 2.80
C ALA A 276 -7.96 -2.42 2.25
N PRO A 277 -7.73 -3.07 1.10
CA PRO A 277 -8.57 -4.18 0.66
C PRO A 277 -8.69 -5.27 1.73
N GLY A 278 -9.80 -6.00 1.73
CA GLY A 278 -10.06 -7.04 2.72
C GLY A 278 -9.00 -8.14 2.74
N CYS A 279 -8.51 -8.54 1.56
CA CYS A 279 -7.49 -9.56 1.40
C CYS A 279 -6.15 -9.22 2.06
N GLU A 280 -5.84 -7.94 2.26
CA GLU A 280 -4.56 -7.46 2.80
C GLU A 280 -4.47 -7.53 4.32
N LEU A 281 -5.62 -7.53 5.00
CA LEU A 281 -5.72 -7.41 6.45
C LEU A 281 -4.91 -8.47 7.21
N GLY A 282 -4.89 -9.71 6.71
CA GLY A 282 -4.15 -10.80 7.34
C GLY A 282 -2.65 -10.53 7.39
N ALA A 283 -2.07 -9.98 6.33
CA ALA A 283 -0.66 -9.59 6.30
C ALA A 283 -0.39 -8.37 7.18
N LEU A 284 -1.27 -7.36 7.15
CA LEU A 284 -1.14 -6.17 7.99
C LEU A 284 -1.14 -6.53 9.47
N VAL A 285 -2.14 -7.28 9.93
CA VAL A 285 -2.21 -7.77 11.32
C VAL A 285 -0.95 -8.57 11.68
N LYS A 286 -0.48 -9.45 10.80
CA LYS A 286 0.73 -10.24 11.05
C LYS A 286 1.98 -9.36 11.20
N MET A 287 2.15 -8.31 10.38
CA MET A 287 3.24 -7.34 10.55
C MET A 287 3.15 -6.64 11.90
N TYR A 288 1.95 -6.19 12.29
CA TYR A 288 1.75 -5.55 13.59
C TYR A 288 2.11 -6.49 14.75
N SER A 289 1.58 -7.71 14.73
CA SER A 289 1.80 -8.71 15.78
C SER A 289 3.24 -9.24 15.84
N HIS A 290 4.02 -9.13 14.77
CA HIS A 290 5.38 -9.65 14.73
C HIS A 290 6.36 -8.83 15.60
N ASP A 291 6.22 -7.50 15.63
CA ASP A 291 7.08 -6.62 16.45
C ASP A 291 6.22 -5.60 17.22
N VAL A 292 5.26 -6.07 18.05
CA VAL A 292 4.29 -5.22 18.77
C VAL A 292 4.97 -4.06 19.53
N GLU A 293 6.10 -4.34 20.17
CA GLU A 293 6.88 -3.36 20.94
C GLU A 293 7.45 -2.24 20.05
N TRP A 294 7.77 -2.54 18.78
CA TRP A 294 8.31 -1.56 17.85
C TRP A 294 7.29 -0.47 17.50
N TRP A 295 5.99 -0.74 17.55
CA TRP A 295 4.97 0.22 17.11
C TRP A 295 4.85 1.43 18.05
N GLY A 296 5.08 1.24 19.37
CA GLY A 296 5.26 2.29 20.39
C GLY A 296 4.21 3.42 20.42
N SER A 297 4.40 4.45 21.26
CA SER A 297 3.52 5.63 21.25
C SER A 297 3.73 6.44 19.98
N ALA A 298 2.71 6.57 19.13
CA ALA A 298 2.78 7.39 17.92
C ALA A 298 3.31 8.80 18.25
N GLY A 299 4.28 9.31 17.47
CA GLY A 299 5.02 10.56 17.77
C GLY A 299 4.27 11.86 17.45
N THR A 300 4.51 12.90 18.23
CA THR A 300 3.83 14.22 18.42
C THR A 300 3.60 15.13 17.19
N GLY A 301 3.05 14.61 16.10
CA GLY A 301 2.65 15.44 14.95
C GLY A 301 1.46 16.36 15.26
N LEU A 302 1.42 17.53 14.61
CA LEU A 302 0.33 18.51 14.69
C LEU A 302 -1.02 17.87 14.34
N VAL A 303 -2.01 18.11 15.18
CA VAL A 303 -3.36 17.57 15.02
C VAL A 303 -4.18 18.51 14.14
N ASP A 304 -4.49 18.08 12.92
CA ASP A 304 -5.39 18.76 12.01
C ASP A 304 -6.81 18.21 12.21
N GLN A 305 -7.79 19.10 12.45
CA GLN A 305 -9.18 18.74 12.69
C GLN A 305 -9.79 18.02 11.47
N GLU A 306 -9.62 18.57 10.27
CA GLU A 306 -10.16 17.97 9.04
C GLU A 306 -9.62 16.55 8.84
N ASN A 307 -8.31 16.41 9.00
CA ASN A 307 -7.61 15.14 8.90
C ASN A 307 -8.10 14.10 9.93
N SER A 308 -8.42 14.54 11.15
CA SER A 308 -8.94 13.67 12.20
C SER A 308 -10.38 13.22 11.91
N ARG A 309 -11.20 14.11 11.36
CA ARG A 309 -12.55 13.77 10.87
C ARG A 309 -12.50 12.73 9.76
N GLU A 310 -11.62 12.91 8.78
CA GLU A 310 -11.45 11.94 7.68
C GLU A 310 -11.07 10.54 8.19
N LYS A 311 -10.17 10.46 9.17
CA LYS A 311 -9.78 9.18 9.79
C LYS A 311 -10.97 8.48 10.47
N ILE A 312 -11.77 9.21 11.26
CA ILE A 312 -12.94 8.65 11.95
C ILE A 312 -14.00 8.19 10.93
N ILE A 313 -14.25 8.98 9.89
CA ILE A 313 -15.17 8.61 8.81
C ILE A 313 -14.68 7.35 8.08
N ALA A 314 -13.38 7.27 7.76
CA ALA A 314 -12.78 6.10 7.13
C ALA A 314 -12.89 4.85 8.02
N TYR A 315 -12.66 4.99 9.33
CA TYR A 315 -12.86 3.92 10.30
C TYR A 315 -14.30 3.41 10.35
N ASN A 316 -15.29 4.31 10.41
CA ASN A 316 -16.70 3.93 10.41
C ASN A 316 -17.08 3.17 9.13
N ARG A 317 -16.65 3.68 7.97
CA ARG A 317 -16.82 3.00 6.67
C ARG A 317 -16.12 1.65 6.64
N ARG A 318 -14.97 1.51 7.29
CA ARG A 318 -14.22 0.26 7.35
C ARG A 318 -14.92 -0.83 8.17
N LEU A 319 -15.58 -0.46 9.27
CA LEU A 319 -16.36 -1.42 10.07
C LEU A 319 -17.67 -1.84 9.38
N PHE A 320 -18.23 -0.98 8.54
CA PHE A 320 -19.45 -1.24 7.78
C PHE A 320 -19.24 -0.90 6.31
N PRO A 321 -18.46 -1.71 5.57
CA PRO A 321 -18.16 -1.43 4.18
C PRO A 321 -19.42 -1.56 3.32
N ALA A 322 -19.68 -0.56 2.48
CA ALA A 322 -20.77 -0.60 1.51
C ALA A 322 -20.51 -1.65 0.42
N ASP A 323 -19.25 -1.77 -0.04
CA ASP A 323 -18.83 -2.77 -1.01
C ASP A 323 -18.03 -3.90 -0.34
N THR A 324 -18.69 -5.04 -0.17
CA THR A 324 -18.10 -6.23 0.46
C THR A 324 -17.23 -7.06 -0.49
N ARG A 325 -17.24 -6.77 -1.81
CA ARG A 325 -16.41 -7.47 -2.80
C ARG A 325 -14.93 -7.14 -2.61
N TRP A 326 -14.65 -5.89 -2.26
CA TRP A 326 -13.30 -5.36 -2.14
C TRP A 326 -12.87 -5.10 -0.70
N PHE A 327 -13.79 -4.63 0.14
CA PHE A 327 -13.53 -4.33 1.54
C PHE A 327 -14.22 -5.35 2.44
N SER A 328 -13.45 -6.05 3.27
CA SER A 328 -14.00 -6.86 4.35
C SER A 328 -13.90 -6.13 5.68
N ARG A 329 -14.77 -6.48 6.63
CA ARG A 329 -14.61 -6.00 8.01
C ARG A 329 -13.24 -6.41 8.56
N PRO A 330 -12.57 -5.53 9.33
CA PRO A 330 -11.32 -5.89 9.98
C PRO A 330 -11.55 -7.00 11.03
N PRO A 331 -10.53 -7.83 11.32
CA PRO A 331 -10.58 -8.74 12.45
C PRO A 331 -10.80 -7.96 13.75
N VAL A 332 -11.59 -8.52 14.67
CA VAL A 332 -11.90 -7.88 15.96
C VAL A 332 -10.63 -7.53 16.74
N SER A 333 -9.57 -8.33 16.62
CA SER A 333 -8.26 -8.07 17.22
C SER A 333 -7.58 -6.77 16.75
N LEU A 334 -7.93 -6.26 15.56
CA LEU A 334 -7.37 -5.02 15.02
C LEU A 334 -8.12 -3.77 15.51
N ILE A 335 -9.35 -3.92 16.00
CA ILE A 335 -10.19 -2.81 16.51
C ILE A 335 -9.48 -1.99 17.60
N PRO A 336 -9.00 -2.57 18.72
CA PRO A 336 -8.35 -1.78 19.77
C PRO A 336 -7.11 -1.04 19.25
N VAL A 337 -6.38 -1.64 18.31
CA VAL A 337 -5.19 -1.02 17.70
C VAL A 337 -5.56 0.20 16.86
N LEU A 338 -6.60 0.09 16.02
CA LEU A 338 -7.09 1.22 15.22
C LEU A 338 -7.68 2.32 16.11
N LEU A 339 -8.43 1.97 17.15
CA LEU A 339 -8.96 2.95 18.10
C LEU A 339 -7.85 3.66 18.86
N TRP A 340 -6.85 2.94 19.33
CA TRP A 340 -5.68 3.58 19.94
C TRP A 340 -5.05 4.60 19.00
N PHE A 341 -4.85 4.25 17.72
CA PHE A 341 -4.33 5.18 16.73
C PHE A 341 -5.23 6.41 16.54
N LEU A 342 -6.54 6.20 16.38
CA LEU A 342 -7.52 7.27 16.13
C LEU A 342 -7.68 8.21 17.34
N LEU A 343 -7.83 7.63 18.54
CA LEU A 343 -8.21 8.34 19.75
C LEU A 343 -7.01 8.89 20.51
N SER A 344 -5.79 8.47 20.17
CA SER A 344 -4.57 9.05 20.77
C SER A 344 -4.43 10.56 20.55
N ARG A 345 -5.13 11.13 19.56
CA ARG A 345 -5.03 12.55 19.17
C ARG A 345 -6.32 13.11 18.59
N ILE A 346 -7.32 13.30 19.44
CA ILE A 346 -8.58 13.90 19.02
C ILE A 346 -8.51 15.41 19.24
N PRO A 347 -8.62 16.23 18.17
CA PRO A 347 -8.82 17.67 18.33
C PRO A 347 -10.28 17.93 18.73
N ASN A 348 -10.53 19.08 19.34
CA ASN A 348 -11.89 19.58 19.52
C ASN A 348 -12.59 19.75 18.16
N GLY A 349 -13.91 19.55 18.11
CA GLY A 349 -14.73 19.76 16.91
C GLY A 349 -14.90 18.52 16.01
N VAL A 350 -14.72 17.32 16.57
CA VAL A 350 -15.02 16.03 15.90
C VAL A 350 -15.99 15.18 16.71
N GLU A 351 -16.53 15.72 17.81
CA GLU A 351 -17.38 15.04 18.77
C GLU A 351 -18.71 14.60 18.16
N ASP A 352 -19.17 15.30 17.12
CA ASP A 352 -20.34 14.93 16.31
C ASP A 352 -20.20 13.56 15.64
N LEU A 353 -18.96 13.08 15.44
CA LEU A 353 -18.68 11.77 14.84
C LEU A 353 -18.63 10.63 15.87
N PHE A 354 -18.56 10.94 17.16
CA PHE A 354 -18.40 9.94 18.21
C PHE A 354 -19.58 8.96 18.29
N PRO A 355 -20.86 9.38 18.25
CA PRO A 355 -21.97 8.43 18.32
C PRO A 355 -21.88 7.33 17.27
N GLN A 356 -21.46 7.68 16.04
CA GLN A 356 -21.26 6.72 14.97
C GLN A 356 -20.05 5.81 15.23
N LEU A 357 -18.93 6.37 15.73
CA LEU A 357 -17.74 5.59 16.11
C LEU A 357 -18.04 4.57 17.21
N PHE A 358 -18.74 4.98 18.26
CA PHE A 358 -19.17 4.09 19.36
C PHE A 358 -20.09 2.99 18.84
N SER A 359 -21.14 3.36 18.11
CA SER A 359 -22.11 2.42 17.53
C SER A 359 -21.42 1.40 16.63
N ALA A 360 -20.57 1.86 15.71
CA ALA A 360 -19.88 0.98 14.79
C ALA A 360 -18.93 0.02 15.51
N THR A 361 -18.16 0.53 16.48
CA THR A 361 -17.21 -0.28 17.26
C THR A 361 -17.92 -1.35 18.08
N ILE A 362 -18.96 -0.98 18.84
CA ILE A 362 -19.72 -1.91 19.67
C ILE A 362 -20.42 -2.95 18.81
N GLY A 363 -21.03 -2.52 17.69
CA GLY A 363 -21.65 -3.43 16.73
C GLY A 363 -20.67 -4.49 16.21
N CYS A 364 -19.45 -4.09 15.87
CA CYS A 364 -18.42 -5.01 15.39
C CYS A 364 -17.95 -5.99 16.49
N LEU A 365 -17.77 -5.52 17.74
CA LEU A 365 -17.47 -6.40 18.87
C LEU A 365 -18.59 -7.42 19.11
N TRP A 366 -19.85 -6.97 19.07
CA TRP A 366 -21.03 -7.79 19.32
C TRP A 366 -21.15 -8.92 18.28
N GLU A 367 -21.01 -8.59 17.00
CA GLU A 367 -20.97 -9.59 15.93
C GLU A 367 -19.81 -10.58 16.09
N GLY A 368 -18.63 -10.08 16.48
CA GLY A 368 -17.47 -10.90 16.80
C GLY A 368 -17.76 -11.94 17.88
N ARG A 369 -18.50 -11.53 18.93
CA ARG A 369 -18.97 -12.43 20.00
C ARG A 369 -19.94 -13.48 19.49
N ILE A 370 -20.96 -13.05 18.74
CA ILE A 370 -21.98 -13.96 18.18
C ILE A 370 -21.34 -15.04 17.31
N ARG A 371 -20.38 -14.65 16.47
CA ARG A 371 -19.69 -15.55 15.54
C ARG A 371 -18.66 -16.47 16.21
N LYS A 372 -18.40 -16.31 17.52
CA LYS A 372 -17.41 -17.09 18.29
C LYS A 372 -16.05 -17.16 17.57
N VAL A 373 -15.62 -16.04 16.97
CA VAL A 373 -14.39 -15.98 16.16
C VAL A 373 -13.14 -16.27 17.00
N TYR A 374 -13.21 -16.00 18.30
CA TYR A 374 -12.13 -16.17 19.25
C TYR A 374 -12.61 -16.95 20.48
N SER A 375 -11.68 -17.59 21.19
CA SER A 375 -11.93 -18.11 22.54
C SER A 375 -12.46 -17.01 23.44
N ASP A 376 -13.32 -17.36 24.38
CA ASP A 376 -13.95 -16.42 25.33
C ASP A 376 -12.94 -15.51 26.02
N GLU A 377 -11.83 -16.06 26.50
CA GLU A 377 -10.78 -15.30 27.19
C GLU A 377 -10.10 -14.26 26.27
N HIS A 378 -9.71 -14.67 25.07
CA HIS A 378 -9.12 -13.76 24.08
C HIS A 378 -10.10 -12.66 23.65
N PHE A 379 -11.38 -12.99 23.44
CA PHE A 379 -12.40 -12.00 23.12
C PHE A 379 -12.58 -10.97 24.25
N LEU A 380 -12.60 -11.42 25.52
CA LEU A 380 -12.73 -10.53 26.67
C LEU A 380 -11.55 -9.55 26.79
N THR A 381 -10.34 -10.00 26.46
CA THR A 381 -9.16 -9.11 26.41
C THR A 381 -9.33 -8.04 25.34
N ILE A 382 -9.72 -8.41 24.12
CA ILE A 382 -9.97 -7.46 23.03
C ILE A 382 -11.06 -6.45 23.43
N ALA A 383 -12.20 -6.92 23.93
CA ALA A 383 -13.30 -6.07 24.34
C ALA A 383 -12.89 -5.09 25.47
N ARG A 384 -12.12 -5.57 26.46
CA ARG A 384 -11.60 -4.74 27.55
C ARG A 384 -10.70 -3.63 27.02
N ASP A 385 -9.77 -3.96 26.12
CA ASP A 385 -8.85 -2.98 25.55
C ASP A 385 -9.59 -1.96 24.67
N THR A 386 -10.54 -2.41 23.85
CA THR A 386 -11.41 -1.52 23.07
C THR A 386 -12.18 -0.54 23.96
N LEU A 387 -12.84 -1.04 25.01
CA LEU A 387 -13.60 -0.19 25.94
C LEU A 387 -12.69 0.77 26.72
N ARG A 388 -11.44 0.37 27.00
CA ARG A 388 -10.44 1.26 27.63
C ARG A 388 -10.17 2.50 26.77
N TYR A 389 -9.98 2.33 25.46
CA TYR A 389 -9.74 3.46 24.55
C TYR A 389 -10.97 4.32 24.34
N LEU A 390 -12.14 3.69 24.21
CA LEU A 390 -13.41 4.40 24.09
C LEU A 390 -13.72 5.29 25.30
N ARG A 391 -13.28 4.92 26.51
CA ARG A 391 -13.46 5.71 27.74
C ARG A 391 -12.61 6.98 27.79
N GLN A 392 -11.57 7.09 26.95
CA GLN A 392 -10.65 8.25 26.97
C GLN A 392 -11.23 9.51 26.30
N VAL A 393 -12.42 9.37 25.71
CA VAL A 393 -13.16 10.37 24.94
C VAL A 393 -14.51 10.55 25.61
#